data_AF-E1K1P3-F1
#
_entry.id   AF-E1K1P3-F1
#
_cell.length_a   1.000
_cell.length_b   1.000
_cell.length_c   1.000
_cell.angle_alpha   90.00
_cell.angle_beta   90.00
_cell.angle_gamma   90.00
#
_symmetry.space_group_name_H-M   'P 1'
#
loop_
_entity.id
_entity.type
_entity.pdbx_description
1 polymer ?
#
loop_
_entity_poly.entity_id
_entity_poly.type
_entity_poly.pdbx_seq_one_letter_code
_entity_poly.pdbx_strand_id
1 'polypeptide(L)'
;MRRLLPSILGLPALIFLLAAAASAQGFGPKNYGECVMVNAKRAASPDGGMLMRRACKCRFQNPKEPGCEKYTQAALDCMIANLVPADTNDKAWGVERACRTKHPVK
;
A
#
# COMPACT_ATOMS: atom_id res chain seq x y z
N MET A 1 -59.06 25.86 -13.73
CA MET A 1 -58.09 25.94 -14.85
C MET A 1 -57.08 24.81 -14.69
N ARG A 2 -56.93 23.96 -15.70
CA ARG A 2 -55.95 22.85 -15.75
C ARG A 2 -54.54 23.42 -15.91
N ARG A 3 -53.57 22.95 -15.11
CA ARG A 3 -52.16 22.88 -15.51
C ARG A 3 -51.58 21.55 -15.06
N LEU A 4 -51.24 20.73 -16.04
CA LEU A 4 -50.27 19.64 -15.92
C LEU A 4 -48.89 20.25 -15.63
N LEU A 5 -48.13 19.65 -14.71
CA LEU A 5 -46.68 19.57 -14.85
C LEU A 5 -46.18 18.21 -14.33
N PRO A 6 -45.19 17.61 -15.02
CA PRO A 6 -44.82 16.22 -14.86
C PRO A 6 -43.82 16.03 -13.71
N SER A 7 -43.78 14.79 -13.24
CA SER A 7 -42.85 14.17 -12.31
C SER A 7 -41.37 14.54 -12.55
N ILE A 8 -40.81 15.50 -11.81
CA ILE A 8 -39.36 15.83 -11.80
C ILE A 8 -38.74 15.46 -10.42
N LEU A 9 -39.30 14.49 -9.71
CA LEU A 9 -38.83 14.04 -8.39
C LEU A 9 -38.16 12.66 -8.45
N GLY A 10 -37.23 12.45 -9.40
CA GLY A 10 -36.61 11.12 -9.58
C GLY A 10 -35.10 11.10 -9.85
N LEU A 11 -34.45 12.24 -10.10
CA LEU A 11 -33.07 12.25 -10.59
C LEU A 11 -31.95 12.58 -9.58
N PRO A 12 -32.15 13.35 -8.48
CA PRO A 12 -31.01 13.68 -7.61
C PRO A 12 -30.63 12.56 -6.63
N ALA A 13 -31.53 11.62 -6.33
CA ALA A 13 -31.26 10.55 -5.37
C ALA A 13 -30.35 9.44 -5.92
N LEU A 14 -30.32 9.23 -7.23
CA LEU A 14 -29.48 8.21 -7.86
C LEU A 14 -28.00 8.61 -7.91
N ILE A 15 -27.69 9.92 -7.95
CA ILE A 15 -26.31 10.41 -8.08
C ILE A 15 -25.53 10.22 -6.77
N PHE A 16 -26.20 10.31 -5.61
CA PHE A 16 -25.55 10.10 -4.30
C PHE A 16 -25.19 8.64 -4.02
N LEU A 17 -25.85 7.67 -4.67
CA LEU A 17 -25.54 6.24 -4.51
C LEU A 17 -24.29 5.81 -5.29
N LEU A 18 -23.95 6.49 -6.40
CA LEU A 18 -22.74 6.18 -7.18
C LEU A 18 -21.44 6.71 -6.54
N ALA A 19 -21.51 7.69 -5.65
CA ALA A 19 -20.33 8.23 -4.99
C ALA A 19 -19.76 7.31 -3.89
N ALA A 20 -20.55 6.35 -3.38
CA ALA A 20 -20.14 5.43 -2.33
C ALA A 20 -19.35 4.21 -2.83
N ALA A 21 -19.38 3.91 -4.14
CA ALA A 21 -18.73 2.74 -4.72
C ALA A 21 -17.25 2.96 -5.10
N ALA A 22 -16.65 4.11 -4.73
CA ALA A 22 -15.23 4.39 -4.93
C ALA A 22 -14.34 3.91 -3.76
N SER A 23 -14.84 3.03 -2.91
CA SER A 23 -14.04 2.37 -1.89
C SER A 23 -13.14 1.29 -2.52
N ALA A 24 -11.83 1.56 -2.54
CA ALA A 24 -10.75 0.60 -2.72
C ALA A 24 -10.57 -0.03 -4.12
N GLN A 25 -10.41 0.79 -5.16
CA GLN A 25 -9.51 0.38 -6.23
C GLN A 25 -8.10 0.29 -5.62
N GLY A 26 -7.63 -0.92 -5.33
CA GLY A 26 -6.32 -1.13 -4.72
C GLY A 26 -5.20 -0.62 -5.63
N PHE A 27 -4.82 0.65 -5.46
CA PHE A 27 -3.69 1.30 -6.17
C PHE A 27 -2.32 0.85 -5.62
N GLY A 28 -2.28 -0.22 -4.82
CA GLY A 28 -1.04 -0.82 -4.35
C GLY A 28 -0.43 -1.76 -5.39
N PRO A 29 0.88 -2.06 -5.28
CA PRO A 29 1.52 -3.04 -6.14
C PRO A 29 0.85 -4.42 -5.97
N LYS A 30 0.60 -5.11 -7.07
CA LYS A 30 -0.08 -6.41 -7.07
C LYS A 30 0.89 -7.59 -7.09
N ASN A 31 2.13 -7.34 -7.47
CA ASN A 31 3.18 -8.34 -7.57
C ASN A 31 4.55 -7.73 -7.24
N TYR A 32 5.56 -8.60 -7.15
CA TYR A 32 6.94 -8.21 -6.85
C TYR A 32 7.49 -7.17 -7.85
N GLY A 33 7.26 -7.35 -9.15
CA GLY A 33 7.77 -6.46 -10.19
C GLY A 33 7.22 -5.04 -10.03
N GLU A 34 5.90 -4.91 -9.84
CA GLU A 34 5.24 -3.64 -9.57
C GLU A 34 5.75 -3.01 -8.27
N CYS A 35 5.90 -3.81 -7.20
CA CYS A 35 6.39 -3.34 -5.91
C CYS A 35 7.80 -2.73 -6.02
N VAL A 36 8.70 -3.40 -6.73
CA VAL A 36 10.06 -2.92 -6.95
C VAL A 36 10.06 -1.67 -7.83
N MET A 37 9.32 -1.67 -8.93
CA MET A 37 9.32 -0.55 -9.88
C MET A 37 8.77 0.75 -9.26
N VAL A 38 7.67 0.66 -8.53
CA VAL A 38 7.04 1.84 -7.89
C VAL A 38 7.91 2.41 -6.76
N ASN A 39 8.64 1.54 -6.04
CA ASN A 39 9.42 1.95 -4.87
C ASN A 39 10.93 2.08 -5.12
N ALA A 40 11.43 1.75 -6.32
CA ALA A 40 12.86 1.80 -6.64
C ALA A 40 13.49 3.17 -6.35
N LYS A 41 12.81 4.27 -6.73
CA LYS A 41 13.28 5.64 -6.46
C LYS A 41 13.26 6.00 -4.98
N ARG A 42 12.35 5.40 -4.21
CA ARG A 42 12.25 5.60 -2.77
C ARG A 42 13.28 4.78 -2.02
N ALA A 43 13.96 3.83 -2.64
CA ALA A 43 14.93 2.98 -1.97
C ALA A 43 16.36 3.34 -2.41
N ALA A 44 16.68 4.64 -2.38
CA ALA A 44 17.89 5.19 -3.00
C ALA A 44 19.21 4.79 -2.30
N SER A 45 19.19 4.53 -0.99
CA SER A 45 20.35 3.98 -0.29
C SER A 45 20.55 2.49 -0.57
N PRO A 46 21.78 1.96 -0.48
CA PRO A 46 22.05 0.53 -0.64
C PRO A 46 21.18 -0.34 0.28
N ASP A 47 21.09 0.03 1.56
CA ASP A 47 20.30 -0.74 2.53
C ASP A 47 18.79 -0.53 2.33
N GLY A 48 18.37 0.67 1.93
CA GLY A 48 16.99 0.93 1.54
C GLY A 48 16.57 0.04 0.37
N GLY A 49 17.42 -0.09 -0.65
CA GLY A 49 17.21 -0.96 -1.80
C GLY A 49 17.11 -2.44 -1.41
N MET A 50 18.00 -2.90 -0.54
CA MET A 50 17.98 -4.28 -0.02
C MET A 50 16.71 -4.57 0.79
N LEU A 51 16.34 -3.66 1.70
CA LEU A 51 15.13 -3.80 2.52
C LEU A 51 13.85 -3.74 1.68
N MET A 52 13.80 -2.87 0.66
CA MET A 52 12.66 -2.78 -0.26
C MET A 52 12.50 -4.08 -1.04
N ARG A 53 13.58 -4.60 -1.64
CA ARG A 53 13.53 -5.86 -2.39
C ARG A 53 13.11 -7.02 -1.49
N ARG A 54 13.64 -7.09 -0.27
CA ARG A 54 13.25 -8.11 0.72
C ARG A 54 11.78 -8.00 1.07
N ALA A 55 11.29 -6.80 1.38
CA ALA A 55 9.90 -6.58 1.73
C ALA A 55 8.96 -6.97 0.59
N CYS A 56 9.24 -6.52 -0.63
CA CYS A 56 8.49 -6.90 -1.83
C CYS A 56 8.52 -8.42 -2.08
N LYS A 57 9.67 -9.07 -1.88
CA LYS A 57 9.82 -10.52 -2.10
C LYS A 57 9.01 -11.33 -1.09
N CYS A 58 9.15 -11.01 0.20
CA CYS A 58 8.39 -11.66 1.27
C CYS A 58 6.88 -11.42 1.13
N ARG A 59 6.47 -10.26 0.59
CA ARG A 59 5.06 -9.91 0.43
C ARG A 59 4.39 -10.61 -0.75
N PHE A 60 5.06 -10.67 -1.90
CA PHE A 60 4.42 -11.03 -3.17
C PHE A 60 4.98 -12.28 -3.85
N GLN A 61 6.18 -12.75 -3.52
CA GLN A 61 6.82 -13.84 -4.26
C GLN A 61 7.01 -15.09 -3.42
N ASN A 62 7.71 -14.99 -2.28
CA ASN A 62 8.02 -16.14 -1.45
C ASN A 62 7.96 -15.77 0.04
N PRO A 63 6.78 -15.87 0.68
CA PRO A 63 6.62 -15.53 2.09
C PRO A 63 7.34 -16.50 3.04
N LYS A 64 7.81 -17.66 2.54
CA LYS A 64 8.50 -18.69 3.31
C LYS A 64 10.03 -18.64 3.16
N GLU A 65 10.56 -17.63 2.48
CA GLU A 65 12.01 -17.52 2.29
C GLU A 65 12.72 -17.18 3.61
N PRO A 66 13.95 -17.67 3.85
CA PRO A 66 14.68 -17.36 5.07
C PRO A 66 14.82 -15.86 5.33
N GLY A 67 14.41 -15.45 6.53
CA GLY A 67 14.32 -14.07 6.98
C GLY A 67 12.94 -13.43 6.80
N CYS A 68 12.00 -14.03 6.05
CA CYS A 68 10.62 -13.53 5.94
C CYS A 68 9.79 -13.87 7.19
N GLU A 69 10.17 -14.90 7.95
CA GLU A 69 9.53 -15.30 9.22
C GLU A 69 9.58 -14.20 10.29
N LYS A 70 10.47 -13.21 10.12
CA LYS A 70 10.65 -12.07 11.02
C LYS A 70 9.60 -10.97 10.81
N TYR A 71 8.74 -11.10 9.80
CA TYR A 71 7.81 -10.05 9.40
C TYR A 71 6.38 -10.59 9.26
N THR A 72 5.43 -9.86 9.82
CA THR A 72 4.01 -10.03 9.48
C THR A 72 3.71 -9.37 8.13
N GLN A 73 2.61 -9.73 7.48
CA GLN A 73 2.17 -9.06 6.25
C GLN A 73 1.97 -7.55 6.46
N ALA A 74 1.44 -7.15 7.62
CA ALA A 74 1.28 -5.75 7.99
C ALA A 74 2.64 -5.02 8.18
N ALA A 75 3.65 -5.70 8.74
CA ALA A 75 5.00 -5.15 8.82
C ALA A 75 5.59 -4.92 7.43
N LEU A 76 5.42 -5.87 6.51
CA LEU A 76 5.89 -5.76 5.13
C LEU A 76 5.19 -4.61 4.39
N ASP A 77 3.87 -4.48 4.53
CA ASP A 77 3.10 -3.38 3.92
C ASP A 77 3.53 -2.02 4.50
N CYS A 78 3.77 -1.94 5.82
CA CYS A 78 4.34 -0.76 6.47
C CYS A 78 5.71 -0.41 5.89
N MET A 79 6.61 -1.38 5.71
CA MET A 79 7.93 -1.16 5.13
C MET A 79 7.81 -0.66 3.69
N ILE A 80 7.02 -1.31 2.84
CA ILE A 80 6.84 -0.93 1.43
C ILE A 80 6.31 0.51 1.33
N ALA A 81 5.37 0.91 2.19
CA ALA A 81 4.82 2.26 2.19
C ALA A 81 5.79 3.34 2.71
N ASN A 82 6.69 2.98 3.64
CA ASN A 82 7.50 3.94 4.40
C ASN A 82 9.01 3.86 4.15
N LEU A 83 9.50 2.95 3.31
CA LEU A 83 10.88 2.98 2.83
C LEU A 83 11.04 4.23 1.96
N VAL A 84 11.40 5.32 2.64
CA VAL A 84 11.66 6.65 2.06
C VAL A 84 12.99 6.65 1.32
N PRO A 85 13.17 7.55 0.33
CA PRO A 85 14.46 7.83 -0.29
C PRO A 85 15.40 8.36 0.80
N ALA A 86 15.93 7.41 1.55
CA ALA A 86 16.89 7.65 2.57
C ALA A 86 18.21 7.86 1.85
N ASP A 87 18.77 9.03 2.03
CA ASP A 87 20.15 9.39 1.74
C ASP A 87 21.16 8.59 2.57
N THR A 88 20.70 7.96 3.66
CA THR A 88 21.52 7.29 4.67
C THR A 88 20.93 5.94 5.08
N ASN A 89 21.78 4.93 5.28
CA ASN A 89 21.37 3.56 5.63
C ASN A 89 20.62 3.50 6.98
N ASP A 90 20.98 4.32 7.95
CA ASP A 90 20.38 4.32 9.29
C ASP A 90 18.88 4.61 9.29
N LYS A 91 18.42 5.51 8.40
CA LYS A 91 17.00 5.82 8.25
C LYS A 91 16.22 4.62 7.71
N ALA A 92 16.78 3.89 6.75
CA ALA A 92 16.14 2.71 6.18
C ALA A 92 15.96 1.59 7.23
N TRP A 93 16.99 1.34 8.04
CA TRP A 93 16.89 0.40 9.17
C TRP A 93 15.99 0.92 10.30
N GLY A 94 15.90 2.23 10.50
CA GLY A 94 14.93 2.85 11.41
C GLY A 94 13.49 2.52 11.03
N VAL A 95 13.15 2.60 9.73
CA VAL A 95 11.83 2.22 9.22
C VAL A 95 11.55 0.73 9.43
N GLU A 96 12.51 -0.14 9.11
CA GLU A 96 12.39 -1.59 9.34
C GLU A 96 12.04 -1.88 10.81
N ARG A 97 12.85 -1.36 11.74
CA ARG A 97 12.63 -1.54 13.18
C ARG A 97 11.27 -1.01 13.61
N ALA A 98 10.90 0.20 13.18
CA ALA A 98 9.63 0.81 13.54
C ALA A 98 8.42 -0.03 13.07
N CYS A 99 8.46 -0.52 11.83
CA CYS A 99 7.39 -1.36 11.28
C CYS A 99 7.32 -2.72 11.99
N ARG A 100 8.46 -3.36 12.28
CA ARG A 100 8.51 -4.64 13.00
C ARG A 100 8.00 -4.50 14.44
N THR A 101 8.35 -3.42 15.13
CA THR A 101 7.87 -3.14 16.49
C THR A 101 6.36 -2.85 16.51
N LYS A 102 5.81 -2.13 15.52
CA LYS A 102 4.37 -1.87 15.42
C LYS A 102 3.55 -3.11 15.06
N HIS A 103 4.14 -4.04 14.30
CA HIS A 103 3.48 -5.22 13.79
C HIS A 103 4.29 -6.50 14.10
N PRO A 104 4.44 -6.84 15.40
CA PRO A 104 5.30 -7.93 15.83
C PRO A 104 4.77 -9.28 15.34
N VAL A 105 5.71 -10.20 15.08
CA VAL A 105 5.39 -11.61 14.90
C VAL A 105 4.97 -12.17 16.26
N LYS A 106 3.83 -12.87 16.29
CA LYS A 106 3.28 -13.48 17.51
C LYS A 106 3.94 -14.82 17.80
#